data_AF-A0A352B5R1-F1
#
_entry.id   AF-A0A352B5R1-F1
#
_cell.length_a   1.000
_cell.length_b   1.000
_cell.length_c   1.000
_cell.angle_alpha   90.00
_cell.angle_beta   90.00
_cell.angle_gamma   90.00
#
_symmetry.space_group_name_H-M   'P 1'
#
loop_
_entity.id
_entity.type
_entity.pdbx_description
1 polymer ?
#
loop_
_entity_poly.entity_id
_entity_poly.type
_entity_poly.pdbx_seq_one_letter_code
_entity_poly.pdbx_strand_id
1 'polypeptide(L)'
;TSLGSGFQIAAHDLEIRGGGNLLGAQQAGKIAAVGYDLYVRLVEEAVAQLQGRPVEELFAPKVTLDCSAYLPSDYVHDPHERLHLYQQIATLSDRE
;
A
#
# COMPACT_ATOMS: atom_id res chain seq x y z
N THR A 1 -6.68 19.57 16.46
CA THR A 1 -5.30 19.43 16.94
C THR A 1 -4.45 18.85 15.82
N SER A 2 -3.81 19.72 15.03
CA SER A 2 -3.17 19.42 13.74
C SER A 2 -1.64 19.26 13.82
N LEU A 3 -1.12 18.81 14.97
CA LEU A 3 0.33 18.73 15.22
C LEU A 3 0.98 17.43 14.74
N GLY A 4 0.20 16.40 14.39
CA GLY A 4 0.72 15.09 13.95
C GLY A 4 0.82 14.93 12.43
N SER A 5 -0.13 15.47 11.66
CA SER A 5 -0.19 15.26 10.21
C SER A 5 0.92 15.99 9.46
N GLY A 6 1.30 17.20 9.90
CA GLY A 6 2.40 17.95 9.28
C GLY A 6 3.77 17.27 9.44
N PHE A 7 3.98 16.57 10.56
CA PHE A 7 5.23 15.84 10.82
C PHE A 7 5.33 14.57 9.97
N GLN A 8 4.22 13.84 9.81
CA GLN A 8 4.15 12.67 8.93
C GLN A 8 4.38 13.04 7.46
N ILE A 9 3.79 14.14 7.00
CA ILE A 9 4.01 14.65 5.63
C ILE A 9 5.47 15.08 5.44
N ALA A 10 6.05 15.79 6.41
CA ALA A 10 7.46 16.20 6.33
C ALA A 10 8.43 15.01 6.38
N ALA A 11 8.15 13.98 7.18
CA ALA A 11 8.94 12.76 7.24
C ALA A 11 8.90 11.98 5.91
N HIS A 12 7.71 11.86 5.30
CA HIS A 12 7.54 11.23 4.00
C HIS A 12 8.27 12.00 2.88
N ASP A 13 8.23 13.35 2.89
CA ASP A 13 8.99 14.16 1.92
C ASP A 13 10.51 14.03 2.09
N LEU A 14 10.98 13.86 3.33
CA LEU A 14 12.39 13.63 3.65
C LEU A 14 12.85 12.25 3.16
N GLU A 15 12.03 11.22 3.33
CA GLU A 15 12.30 9.86 2.85
C GLU A 15 12.30 9.77 1.33
N ILE A 16 11.39 10.46 0.64
CA ILE A 16 11.38 10.54 -0.85
C ILE A 16 12.70 11.14 -1.36
N ARG A 17 13.20 12.20 -0.72
CA ARG A 17 14.48 12.84 -1.08
C ARG A 17 15.68 11.98 -0.70
N GLY A 18 15.65 11.32 0.45
CA GLY A 18 16.73 10.47 0.97
C GLY A 18 16.88 9.14 0.24
N GLY A 19 15.77 8.46 -0.04
CA GLY A 19 15.72 7.18 -0.77
C GLY A 19 15.98 7.33 -2.26
N GLY A 20 15.54 8.44 -2.88
CA GLY A 20 15.81 8.72 -4.30
C GLY A 20 17.29 8.94 -4.63
N ASN A 21 18.11 9.32 -3.65
CA ASN A 21 19.55 9.53 -3.86
C ASN A 21 20.37 8.22 -3.81
N LEU A 22 19.83 7.15 -3.23
CA LEU A 22 20.52 5.84 -3.14
C LEU A 22 20.56 5.10 -4.48
N LEU A 23 19.61 5.36 -5.39
CA LEU A 23 19.46 4.66 -6.68
C LEU A 23 19.60 5.59 -7.91
N GLY A 24 19.77 6.90 -7.70
CA GLY A 24 20.10 7.88 -8.73
C GLY A 24 18.92 8.69 -9.28
N ALA A 25 19.20 9.93 -9.70
CA ALA A 25 18.22 10.94 -10.09
C ALA A 25 17.27 10.54 -11.25
N GLN A 26 17.62 9.54 -12.06
CA GLN A 26 16.76 9.05 -13.15
C GLN A 26 15.53 8.26 -12.66
N GLN A 27 15.54 7.74 -11.43
CA GLN A 27 14.41 6.97 -10.90
C GLN A 27 13.39 7.82 -10.13
N ALA A 28 13.76 9.05 -9.73
CA ALA A 28 12.86 9.97 -9.03
C ALA A 28 11.60 10.33 -9.85
N GLY A 29 11.72 10.45 -11.18
CA GLY A 29 10.58 10.69 -12.07
C GLY A 29 9.62 9.50 -12.20
N LYS A 30 10.10 8.26 -12.00
CA LYS A 30 9.26 7.06 -12.02
C LYS A 30 8.47 6.90 -10.73
N ILE A 31 9.05 7.24 -9.58
CA ILE A 31 8.39 7.22 -8.27
C ILE A 31 7.10 8.08 -8.27
N ALA A 32 7.16 9.27 -8.85
CA ALA A 32 6.02 10.20 -8.88
C ALA A 32 4.81 9.72 -9.73
N ALA A 33 5.02 8.81 -10.68
CA ALA A 33 3.97 8.36 -11.62
C ALA A 33 3.17 7.15 -11.12
N VAL A 34 3.75 6.32 -10.25
CA VAL A 34 3.14 5.06 -9.78
C VAL A 34 2.93 5.03 -8.27
N GLY A 35 3.49 5.99 -7.54
CA GLY A 35 3.50 6.02 -6.07
C GLY A 35 4.71 5.30 -5.49
N TYR A 36 5.24 5.81 -4.38
CA TYR A 36 6.45 5.30 -3.73
C TYR A 36 6.31 3.83 -3.30
N ASP A 37 5.18 3.47 -2.69
CA ASP A 37 4.97 2.12 -2.17
C ASP A 37 4.98 1.06 -3.28
N LEU A 38 4.35 1.36 -4.42
CA LEU A 38 4.37 0.47 -5.58
C LEU A 38 5.76 0.41 -6.21
N TYR A 39 6.49 1.52 -6.23
CA TYR A 39 7.88 1.53 -6.70
C TYR A 39 8.79 0.62 -5.86
N VAL A 40 8.70 0.70 -4.53
CA VAL A 40 9.48 -0.16 -3.62
C VAL A 40 9.15 -1.63 -3.87
N ARG A 41 7.86 -1.98 -3.97
CA ARG A 41 7.43 -3.37 -4.28
C ARG A 41 8.03 -3.87 -5.60
N LEU A 42 7.97 -3.07 -6.67
CA LEU A 42 8.53 -3.46 -7.98
C LEU A 42 10.05 -3.66 -7.94
N VAL A 43 10.77 -2.86 -7.13
CA VAL A 43 12.22 -3.04 -6.94
C VAL A 43 12.51 -4.33 -6.17
N GLU A 44 11.75 -4.62 -5.10
CA GLU A 44 11.87 -5.86 -4.34
C GLU A 44 11.60 -7.10 -5.20
N GLU A 45 10.55 -7.07 -6.01
CA GLU A 45 10.22 -8.13 -6.97
C GLU A 45 11.36 -8.34 -7.98
N ALA A 46 11.89 -7.27 -8.58
CA ALA A 46 12.98 -7.36 -9.54
C ALA A 46 14.27 -7.94 -8.91
N VAL A 47 14.59 -7.55 -7.67
CA VAL A 47 15.74 -8.12 -6.94
C VAL A 47 15.51 -9.60 -6.63
N ALA A 48 14.30 -9.98 -6.21
CA ALA A 48 13.94 -11.37 -5.95
C ALA A 48 14.10 -12.25 -7.21
N GLN A 49 13.65 -11.76 -8.37
CA GLN A 49 13.82 -12.45 -9.66
C GLN A 49 15.29 -12.66 -10.01
N LEU A 50 16.13 -11.62 -9.86
CA LEU A 50 17.57 -11.72 -10.11
C LEU A 50 18.27 -12.71 -9.17
N GLN A 51 17.78 -12.85 -7.93
CA GLN A 51 18.27 -13.81 -6.95
C GLN A 51 17.71 -15.22 -7.16
N GLY A 52 16.86 -15.45 -8.17
CA GLY A 52 16.22 -16.73 -8.44
C GLY A 52 15.19 -17.14 -7.38
N ARG A 53 14.68 -16.19 -6.59
CA ARG A 53 13.59 -16.43 -5.65
C ARG A 53 12.25 -16.39 -6.39
N PRO A 54 11.28 -17.24 -6.01
CA PRO A 54 9.95 -17.14 -6.57
C PRO A 54 9.34 -15.78 -6.19
N VAL A 55 8.85 -15.06 -7.19
CA VAL A 55 7.97 -13.91 -6.95
C VAL A 55 6.58 -14.47 -6.75
N GLU A 56 5.99 -14.25 -5.59
CA GLU A 56 4.59 -14.59 -5.36
C GLU A 56 3.72 -13.68 -6.24
N GLU A 57 3.01 -14.28 -7.19
CA GLU A 57 1.96 -13.55 -7.89
C GLU A 57 0.83 -13.27 -6.90
N LEU A 58 0.40 -12.00 -6.84
CA LEU A 58 -0.77 -11.60 -6.08
C LEU A 58 -2.02 -12.27 -6.68
N PHE A 59 -2.38 -13.41 -6.13
CA PHE A 59 -3.61 -14.09 -6.49
C PHE A 59 -4.79 -13.35 -5.87
N ALA A 60 -5.49 -12.55 -6.68
CA ALA A 60 -6.69 -11.82 -6.29
C ALA A 60 -7.94 -12.56 -6.81
N PRO A 61 -8.47 -13.56 -6.08
CA PRO A 61 -9.64 -14.31 -6.53
C PRO A 61 -10.87 -13.40 -6.58
N LYS A 62 -11.58 -13.43 -7.71
CA LYS A 62 -12.89 -12.80 -7.82
C LYS A 62 -13.94 -13.75 -7.27
N VAL A 63 -14.49 -13.43 -6.10
CA VAL A 63 -15.61 -14.17 -5.50
C VAL A 63 -16.92 -13.46 -5.81
N THR A 64 -17.92 -14.18 -6.33
CA THR A 64 -19.27 -13.65 -6.56
C THR A 64 -20.26 -14.53 -5.83
N LEU A 65 -21.06 -13.92 -4.96
CA LEU A 65 -22.07 -14.58 -4.14
C LEU A 65 -23.41 -13.87 -4.36
N ASP A 66 -24.50 -14.62 -4.26
CA ASP A 66 -25.87 -14.08 -4.32
C ASP A 66 -26.29 -13.48 -2.97
N CYS A 67 -25.43 -12.64 -2.40
CA CYS A 67 -25.70 -11.93 -1.17
C CYS A 67 -25.07 -10.53 -1.17
N SER A 68 -25.65 -9.64 -0.37
CA SER A 68 -25.05 -8.33 -0.12
C SER A 68 -23.97 -8.47 0.94
N ALA A 69 -22.71 -8.32 0.54
CA ALA A 69 -21.56 -8.33 1.45
C ALA A 69 -20.93 -6.93 1.49
N TYR A 70 -21.22 -6.19 2.56
CA TYR A 70 -20.63 -4.88 2.85
C TYR A 70 -20.79 -4.58 4.35
N LEU A 71 -19.97 -3.66 4.88
CA LEU A 71 -20.13 -3.09 6.22
C LEU A 71 -21.25 -2.03 6.20
N PRO A 72 -22.38 -2.27 6.88
CA PRO A 72 -23.49 -1.32 6.89
C PRO A 72 -23.14 -0.02 7.60
N SER A 73 -23.71 1.10 7.12
CA SER A 73 -23.45 2.43 7.71
C SER A 73 -24.08 2.59 9.09
N ASP A 74 -25.12 1.83 9.41
CA ASP A 74 -25.76 1.77 10.72
C ASP A 74 -24.94 0.94 11.74
N TYR A 75 -24.09 0.03 11.27
CA TYR A 75 -23.15 -0.72 12.11
C TYR A 75 -21.84 0.07 12.35
N VAL A 76 -21.26 0.66 11.30
CA VAL A 76 -20.11 1.58 11.40
C VAL A 76 -20.47 2.91 10.78
N HIS A 77 -20.76 3.90 11.64
CA HIS A 77 -21.21 5.23 11.20
C HIS A 77 -20.10 6.02 10.49
N ASP A 78 -18.89 6.07 11.06
CA ASP A 78 -17.79 6.84 10.48
C ASP A 78 -17.27 6.21 9.18
N PRO A 79 -17.34 6.92 8.03
CA PRO A 79 -16.79 6.44 6.77
C PRO A 79 -15.29 6.17 6.81
N HIS A 80 -14.52 6.92 7.60
CA HIS A 80 -13.07 6.72 7.71
C HIS A 80 -12.73 5.41 8.43
N GLU A 81 -13.40 5.14 9.54
CA GLU A 81 -13.29 3.87 10.26
C GLU A 81 -13.74 2.68 9.40
N ARG A 82 -14.84 2.83 8.68
CA ARG A 82 -15.33 1.80 7.76
C ARG A 82 -14.33 1.50 6.64
N LEU A 83 -13.68 2.52 6.08
CA LEU A 83 -12.61 2.36 5.10
C LEU A 83 -11.38 1.66 5.70
N HIS A 84 -11.01 2.02 6.93
CA HIS A 84 -9.91 1.37 7.64
C HIS A 84 -10.18 -0.12 7.85
N LEU A 85 -11.38 -0.50 8.27
CA LEU A 85 -11.80 -1.89 8.43
C LEU A 85 -11.75 -2.66 7.10
N TYR A 86 -12.19 -2.05 5.99
CA TYR A 86 -12.06 -2.67 4.67
C TYR A 86 -10.60 -2.92 4.29
N GLN A 87 -9.70 -1.98 4.57
CA GLN A 87 -8.27 -2.15 4.32
C GLN A 87 -7.69 -3.29 5.17
N GLN A 88 -8.03 -3.35 6.46
CA GLN A 88 -7.59 -4.43 7.34
C GLN A 88 -8.05 -5.79 6.82
N ILE A 89 -9.33 -5.95 6.50
CA ILE A 89 -9.90 -7.19 5.95
C ILE A 89 -9.19 -7.60 4.66
N ALA A 90 -8.89 -6.65 3.76
CA ALA A 90 -8.22 -6.93 2.49
C ALA A 90 -6.76 -7.39 2.65
N THR A 91 -6.14 -7.13 3.81
CA THR A 91 -4.75 -7.53 4.11
C THR A 91 -4.63 -8.76 5.02
N LEU A 92 -5.75 -9.33 5.48
CA LEU A 92 -5.72 -10.53 6.32
C LEU A 92 -5.24 -11.73 5.48
N SER A 93 -4.12 -12.31 5.89
CA SER A 93 -3.56 -13.56 5.33
C SER A 93 -4.02 -14.80 6.09
N ASP A 94 -4.35 -14.63 7.36
CA ASP A 94 -4.66 -15.72 8.29
C ASP A 94 -6.06 -15.57 8.89
N ARG A 95 -6.56 -16.70 9.41
CA ARG A 95 -7.91 -16.81 9.95
C ARG A 95 -8.02 -16.36 11.41
N GLU A 96 -6.89 -16.15 12.09
CA GLU A 96 -6.78 -15.63 13.46
C GLU A 96 -6.46 -14.14 13.47
#